data_AF-A0A4Y5YPR0-F1
#
_entry.id   AF-A0A4Y5YPR0-F1
#
_cell.length_a   1.000
_cell.length_b   1.000
_cell.length_c   1.000
_cell.angle_alpha   90.00
_cell.angle_beta   90.00
_cell.angle_gamma   90.00
#
_symmetry.space_group_name_H-M   'P 1'
#
loop_
_entity.id
_entity.type
_entity.pdbx_description
1 polymer ?
#
loop_
_entity_poly.entity_id
_entity_poly.type
_entity_poly.pdbx_seq_one_letter_code
_entity_poly.pdbx_strand_id
1 'polypeptide(L)'
;MSSTSRAGRPKASSRETLAEAACELFLEQGYDATSVADITQRAGVSRSSFFNYFSSKSDVLWSGLDERIGRAIEDLVTVPEDRDGTHVRRILSDLVEDFAPDSLALAMTNSSAMGLDDELEQDAALRQARLAAALADLAHRSGVAALTADIVAATWAAAVLAAVRAWAEGGAGRGSVGDRFADAVQAIGRMPWVSTHE
;
A
#
# COMPACT_ATOMS: atom_id res chain seq x y z
N MET A 1 -28.76 4.51 39.14
CA MET A 1 -28.49 3.60 38.00
C MET A 1 -27.70 4.40 36.98
N SER A 2 -26.36 4.34 37.04
CA SER A 2 -25.51 4.98 36.05
C SER A 2 -25.16 3.96 34.97
N SER A 3 -25.71 4.12 33.76
CA SER A 3 -25.25 3.37 32.60
C SER A 3 -23.97 4.02 32.08
N THR A 4 -22.83 3.41 32.38
CA THR A 4 -21.56 3.74 31.76
C THR A 4 -21.65 3.33 30.29
N SER A 5 -21.74 4.29 29.38
CA SER A 5 -21.56 4.05 27.96
C SER A 5 -20.15 3.48 27.75
N ARG A 6 -20.06 2.26 27.19
CA ARG A 6 -18.80 1.70 26.72
C ARG A 6 -18.32 2.60 25.57
N ALA A 7 -17.39 3.51 25.85
CA ALA A 7 -16.63 4.15 24.80
C ALA A 7 -16.02 3.05 23.94
N GLY A 8 -16.41 2.97 22.66
CA GLY A 8 -15.88 1.97 21.74
C GLY A 8 -14.36 2.08 21.65
N ARG A 9 -13.66 0.94 21.53
CA ARG A 9 -12.21 0.92 21.31
C ARG A 9 -11.90 1.76 20.05
N PRO A 10 -10.87 2.63 20.05
CA PRO A 10 -10.55 3.45 18.89
C PRO A 10 -10.46 2.61 17.61
N LYS A 11 -11.01 3.13 16.51
CA LYS A 11 -11.08 2.41 15.21
C LYS A 11 -9.70 1.98 14.71
N ALA A 12 -8.69 2.84 14.85
CA ALA A 12 -7.30 2.58 14.45
C ALA A 12 -6.73 1.35 15.19
N SER A 13 -6.87 1.30 16.51
CA SER A 13 -6.44 0.16 17.33
C SER A 13 -7.10 -1.15 16.89
N SER A 14 -8.33 -1.12 16.35
CA SER A 14 -8.98 -2.34 15.88
C SER A 14 -8.45 -2.84 14.54
N ARG A 15 -7.98 -1.96 13.64
CA ARG A 15 -7.35 -2.34 12.36
C ARG A 15 -5.97 -2.93 12.61
N GLU A 16 -5.16 -2.27 13.44
CA GLU A 16 -3.83 -2.73 13.83
C GLU A 16 -3.89 -4.09 14.52
N THR A 17 -4.78 -4.27 15.52
CA THR A 17 -4.95 -5.57 16.20
C THR A 17 -5.39 -6.68 15.22
N LEU A 18 -6.20 -6.36 14.20
CA LEU A 18 -6.57 -7.33 13.17
C LEU A 18 -5.38 -7.71 12.28
N ALA A 19 -4.55 -6.74 11.88
CA ALA A 19 -3.37 -6.96 11.04
C ALA A 19 -2.30 -7.79 11.76
N GLU A 20 -2.05 -7.48 13.03
CA GLU A 20 -1.15 -8.25 13.90
C GLU A 20 -1.64 -9.69 14.02
N ALA A 21 -2.91 -9.89 14.40
CA ALA A 21 -3.50 -11.23 14.55
C ALA A 21 -3.47 -12.03 13.24
N ALA A 22 -3.75 -11.39 12.09
CA ALA A 22 -3.69 -12.04 10.79
C ALA A 22 -2.26 -12.46 10.45
N CYS A 23 -1.28 -11.56 10.62
CA CYS A 23 0.13 -11.84 10.35
C CYS A 23 0.67 -12.98 11.22
N GLU A 24 0.34 -13.00 12.53
CA GLU A 24 0.73 -14.08 13.44
C GLU A 24 0.15 -15.43 13.00
N LEU A 25 -1.15 -15.48 12.69
CA LEU A 25 -1.80 -16.71 12.21
C LEU A 25 -1.20 -17.19 10.88
N PHE A 26 -0.92 -16.28 9.95
CA PHE A 26 -0.27 -16.64 8.68
C PHE A 26 1.14 -17.20 8.90
N LEU A 27 1.91 -16.67 9.87
CA LEU A 27 3.20 -17.24 10.27
C LEU A 27 3.06 -18.62 10.92
N GLU A 28 2.07 -18.80 11.81
CA GLU A 28 1.92 -20.01 12.62
C GLU A 28 1.44 -21.22 11.81
N GLN A 29 0.50 -21.01 10.90
CA GLN A 29 -0.22 -22.11 10.23
C GLN A 29 -0.42 -21.91 8.72
N GLY A 30 0.10 -20.81 8.16
CA GLY A 30 -0.06 -20.48 6.75
C GLY A 30 -1.36 -19.73 6.43
N TYR A 31 -1.37 -19.07 5.28
CA TYR A 31 -2.48 -18.27 4.78
C TYR A 31 -3.71 -19.13 4.53
N ASP A 32 -3.59 -20.20 3.74
CA ASP A 32 -4.73 -21.05 3.34
C ASP A 32 -5.48 -21.67 4.52
N ALA A 33 -4.74 -22.13 5.53
CA ALA A 33 -5.33 -22.72 6.74
C ALA A 33 -5.97 -21.70 7.68
N THR A 34 -5.72 -20.41 7.48
CA THR A 34 -6.24 -19.34 8.33
C THR A 34 -7.56 -18.79 7.80
N SER A 35 -8.61 -18.81 8.62
CA SER A 35 -9.90 -18.23 8.30
C SER A 35 -10.08 -16.83 8.91
N VAL A 36 -11.01 -16.04 8.36
CA VAL A 36 -11.44 -14.77 8.98
C VAL A 36 -11.98 -14.98 10.40
N ALA A 37 -12.59 -16.15 10.68
CA ALA A 37 -13.07 -16.47 12.01
C ALA A 37 -11.91 -16.58 13.01
N ASP A 38 -10.83 -17.27 12.64
CA ASP A 38 -9.63 -17.42 13.47
C ASP A 38 -9.01 -16.06 13.80
N ILE A 39 -8.87 -15.20 12.77
CA ILE A 39 -8.33 -13.84 12.92
C ILE A 39 -9.21 -13.02 13.89
N THR A 40 -10.53 -13.03 13.69
CA THR A 40 -11.45 -12.26 14.55
C THR A 40 -11.46 -12.76 15.99
N GLN A 41 -11.36 -14.07 16.19
CA GLN A 41 -11.25 -14.69 17.50
C GLN A 41 -9.96 -14.28 18.21
N ARG A 42 -8.82 -14.35 17.51
CA ARG A 42 -7.49 -13.93 18.02
C ARG A 42 -7.49 -12.46 18.40
N ALA A 43 -8.02 -11.60 17.53
CA ALA A 43 -8.09 -10.15 17.75
C ALA A 43 -9.14 -9.71 18.79
N GLY A 44 -10.03 -10.61 19.21
CA GLY A 44 -11.14 -10.29 20.11
C GLY A 44 -12.15 -9.31 19.52
N VAL A 45 -12.38 -9.37 18.20
CA VAL A 45 -13.33 -8.53 17.48
C VAL A 45 -14.40 -9.37 16.78
N SER A 46 -15.53 -8.76 16.43
CA SER A 46 -16.59 -9.49 15.73
C SER A 46 -16.27 -9.67 14.23
N ARG A 47 -16.80 -10.72 13.61
CA ARG A 47 -16.74 -10.91 12.16
C ARG A 47 -17.37 -9.75 11.39
N SER A 48 -18.46 -9.17 11.90
CA SER A 48 -19.05 -7.96 11.31
C SER A 48 -18.08 -6.78 11.35
N SER A 49 -17.34 -6.60 12.44
CA SER A 49 -16.30 -5.57 12.57
C SER A 49 -15.17 -5.77 11.56
N PHE A 50 -14.77 -7.01 11.28
CA PHE A 50 -13.77 -7.32 10.25
C PHE A 50 -14.21 -6.83 8.86
N PHE A 51 -15.41 -7.23 8.42
CA PHE A 51 -15.91 -6.88 7.09
C PHE A 51 -16.29 -5.41 6.94
N ASN A 52 -16.42 -4.66 8.03
CA ASN A 52 -16.52 -3.20 7.97
C ASN A 52 -15.19 -2.54 7.54
N TYR A 53 -14.07 -3.25 7.62
CA TYR A 53 -12.73 -2.71 7.36
C TYR A 53 -12.05 -3.33 6.15
N PHE A 54 -12.26 -4.63 5.91
CA PHE A 54 -11.50 -5.44 4.95
C PHE A 54 -12.42 -6.34 4.15
N SER A 55 -12.15 -6.51 2.86
CA SER A 55 -12.94 -7.37 1.99
C SER A 55 -12.42 -8.82 2.02
N SER A 56 -11.10 -8.99 2.19
CA SER A 56 -10.44 -10.29 2.30
C SER A 56 -9.56 -10.38 3.56
N LYS A 57 -9.01 -11.57 3.84
CA LYS A 57 -8.03 -11.78 4.91
C LYS A 57 -6.63 -11.27 4.55
N SER A 58 -6.28 -11.18 3.27
CA SER A 58 -5.00 -10.59 2.80
C SER A 58 -5.01 -9.07 2.90
N ASP A 59 -6.17 -8.43 2.62
CA ASP A 59 -6.37 -6.97 2.67
C ASP A 59 -5.94 -6.34 4.00
N VAL A 60 -6.03 -7.10 5.09
CA VAL A 60 -5.69 -6.65 6.44
C VAL A 60 -4.22 -6.23 6.51
N LEU A 61 -3.34 -6.95 5.82
CA LEU A 61 -1.90 -6.68 5.80
C LEU A 61 -1.58 -5.33 5.15
N TRP A 62 -2.44 -4.87 4.24
CA TRP A 62 -2.21 -3.65 3.46
C TRP A 62 -2.77 -2.39 4.11
N SER A 63 -3.41 -2.48 5.28
CA SER A 63 -4.21 -1.41 5.85
C SER A 63 -3.46 -0.08 5.97
N GLY A 64 -2.21 -0.12 6.45
CA GLY A 64 -1.39 1.08 6.61
C GLY A 64 -1.02 1.73 5.27
N LEU A 65 -0.72 0.92 4.25
CA LEU A 65 -0.44 1.43 2.90
C LEU A 65 -1.72 1.96 2.23
N ASP A 66 -2.87 1.30 2.43
CA ASP A 66 -4.15 1.76 1.88
C ASP A 66 -4.57 3.12 2.41
N GLU A 67 -4.37 3.38 3.70
CA GLU A 67 -4.64 4.69 4.28
C GLU A 67 -3.75 5.77 3.68
N ARG A 68 -2.47 5.47 3.43
CA ARG A 68 -1.52 6.38 2.78
C ARG A 68 -1.87 6.62 1.32
N ILE A 69 -2.17 5.58 0.56
CA ILE A 69 -2.64 5.69 -0.83
C ILE A 69 -3.94 6.49 -0.91
N GLY A 70 -4.88 6.27 0.02
CA GLY A 70 -6.13 7.02 0.10
C GLY A 70 -5.90 8.52 0.26
N ARG A 71 -5.05 8.91 1.23
CA ARG A 71 -4.67 10.32 1.44
C ARG A 71 -3.98 10.92 0.21
N ALA A 72 -3.05 10.20 -0.40
CA ALA A 72 -2.38 10.69 -1.61
C ALA A 72 -3.36 10.90 -2.77
N ILE A 73 -4.34 10.01 -2.95
CA ILE A 73 -5.39 10.17 -3.96
C ILE A 73 -6.26 11.40 -3.64
N GLU A 74 -6.66 11.59 -2.39
CA GLU A 74 -7.40 12.78 -1.96
C GLU A 74 -6.61 14.06 -2.30
N ASP A 75 -5.31 14.10 -1.97
CA ASP A 75 -4.44 15.23 -2.29
C ASP A 75 -4.32 15.46 -3.80
N LEU A 76 -4.11 14.40 -4.60
CA LEU A 76 -4.01 14.47 -6.07
C LEU A 76 -5.30 15.03 -6.71
N VAL A 77 -6.47 14.72 -6.14
CA VAL A 77 -7.76 15.26 -6.61
C VAL A 77 -7.86 16.77 -6.37
N THR A 78 -7.24 17.30 -5.31
CA THR A 78 -7.26 18.74 -5.02
C THR A 78 -6.36 19.57 -5.94
N VAL A 79 -5.39 18.95 -6.62
CA VAL A 79 -4.45 19.64 -7.51
C VAL A 79 -5.14 19.95 -8.86
N PRO A 80 -5.28 21.22 -9.27
CA PRO A 80 -5.94 21.54 -10.54
C PRO A 80 -5.13 21.08 -11.76
N GLU A 81 -3.82 21.38 -11.78
CA GLU A 81 -2.84 20.95 -12.79
C GLU A 81 -1.44 20.88 -12.16
N ASP A 82 -0.54 20.07 -12.72
CA ASP A 82 0.83 19.84 -12.24
C ASP A 82 1.82 19.67 -13.41
N ARG A 83 2.05 20.76 -14.15
CA ARG A 83 2.84 20.74 -15.41
C ARG A 83 4.32 20.38 -15.23
N ASP A 84 4.89 20.67 -14.07
CA ASP A 84 6.29 20.40 -13.74
C ASP A 84 6.48 19.11 -12.90
N GLY A 85 5.38 18.47 -12.48
CA GLY A 85 5.38 17.27 -11.65
C GLY A 85 5.78 17.53 -10.20
N THR A 86 5.80 18.78 -9.74
CA THR A 86 6.24 19.13 -8.38
C THR A 86 5.27 18.58 -7.35
N HIS A 87 3.95 18.67 -7.58
CA HIS A 87 2.95 18.16 -6.64
C HIS A 87 2.98 16.64 -6.59
N VAL A 88 3.04 15.97 -7.74
CA VAL A 88 3.13 14.50 -7.81
C VAL A 88 4.34 14.00 -7.03
N ARG A 89 5.53 14.58 -7.25
CA ARG A 89 6.75 14.17 -6.52
C ARG A 89 6.59 14.33 -5.02
N ARG A 90 6.08 15.49 -4.57
CA ARG A 90 5.87 15.74 -3.14
C ARG A 90 4.86 14.74 -2.55
N ILE A 91 3.68 14.60 -3.15
CA ILE A 91 2.62 13.72 -2.64
C ILE A 91 3.08 12.27 -2.57
N LEU A 92 3.80 11.77 -3.59
CA LEU A 92 4.29 10.40 -3.57
C LEU A 92 5.45 10.20 -2.60
N SER A 93 6.31 11.20 -2.39
CA SER A 93 7.31 11.17 -1.31
C SER A 93 6.64 11.13 0.06
N ASP A 94 5.65 12.00 0.31
CA ASP A 94 4.90 12.05 1.56
C ASP A 94 4.16 10.72 1.83
N LEU A 95 3.69 10.03 0.77
CA LEU A 95 3.05 8.72 0.87
C LEU A 95 3.99 7.65 1.44
N VAL A 96 5.27 7.67 1.06
CA VAL A 96 6.28 6.68 1.48
C VAL A 96 7.13 7.13 2.67
N GLU A 97 6.99 8.39 3.09
CA GLU A 97 7.68 8.94 4.24
C GLU A 97 7.22 8.28 5.55
N ASP A 98 8.17 8.09 6.47
CA ASP A 98 7.95 7.47 7.77
C ASP A 98 7.17 6.14 7.69
N PHE A 99 7.34 5.41 6.59
CA PHE A 99 6.76 4.08 6.43
C PHE A 99 7.46 3.11 7.39
N ALA A 100 6.85 2.93 8.56
CA ALA A 100 7.35 2.05 9.59
C ALA A 100 7.09 0.57 9.23
N PRO A 101 7.96 -0.36 9.67
CA PRO A 101 7.71 -1.79 9.54
C PRO A 101 6.48 -2.20 10.34
N ASP A 102 5.54 -2.85 9.67
CA ASP A 102 4.36 -3.46 10.26
C ASP A 102 4.18 -4.90 9.75
N SER A 103 2.99 -5.46 9.95
CA SER A 103 2.58 -6.75 9.42
C SER A 103 2.81 -6.93 7.91
N LEU A 104 2.80 -5.86 7.11
CA LEU A 104 3.03 -5.94 5.67
C LEU A 104 4.48 -6.32 5.35
N ALA A 105 5.43 -5.68 6.02
CA ALA A 105 6.85 -5.96 5.80
C ALA A 105 7.20 -7.40 6.19
N LEU A 106 6.64 -7.88 7.30
CA LEU A 106 6.78 -9.27 7.73
C LEU A 106 6.14 -10.24 6.73
N ALA A 107 4.95 -9.93 6.25
CA ALA A 107 4.26 -10.75 5.26
C ALA A 107 5.00 -10.83 3.93
N MET A 108 5.52 -9.71 3.43
CA MET A 108 6.34 -9.68 2.20
C MET A 108 7.64 -10.47 2.38
N THR A 109 8.32 -10.35 3.53
CA THR A 109 9.59 -11.05 3.78
C THR A 109 9.40 -12.56 3.90
N ASN A 110 8.23 -13.01 4.38
CA ASN A 110 7.94 -14.41 4.65
C ASN A 110 6.85 -14.97 3.73
N SER A 111 6.60 -14.35 2.58
CA SER A 111 5.46 -14.64 1.72
C SER A 111 5.38 -16.12 1.34
N SER A 112 6.49 -16.72 0.92
CA SER A 112 6.54 -18.12 0.54
C SER A 112 6.37 -19.09 1.72
N ALA A 113 6.83 -18.71 2.91
CA ALA A 113 6.61 -19.53 4.12
C ALA A 113 5.14 -19.47 4.57
N MET A 114 4.49 -18.32 4.40
CA MET A 114 3.08 -18.12 4.69
C MET A 114 2.15 -18.64 3.58
N GLY A 115 2.64 -18.82 2.35
CA GLY A 115 1.81 -19.10 1.18
C GLY A 115 0.98 -17.89 0.74
N LEU A 116 1.62 -16.73 0.62
CA LEU A 116 1.00 -15.42 0.33
C LEU A 116 1.44 -14.81 -1.02
N ASP A 117 2.30 -15.49 -1.78
CA ASP A 117 2.95 -14.91 -2.97
C ASP A 117 1.91 -14.41 -3.99
N ASP A 118 0.93 -15.25 -4.33
CA ASP A 118 -0.10 -14.92 -5.33
C ASP A 118 -1.03 -13.80 -4.83
N GLU A 119 -1.44 -13.84 -3.56
CA GLU A 119 -2.31 -12.83 -2.97
C GLU A 119 -1.64 -11.47 -2.86
N LEU A 120 -0.37 -11.43 -2.42
CA LEU A 120 0.38 -10.18 -2.34
C LEU A 120 0.60 -9.58 -3.72
N GLU A 121 0.85 -10.40 -4.75
CA GLU A 121 0.96 -9.91 -6.13
C GLU A 121 -0.36 -9.29 -6.63
N GLN A 122 -1.48 -10.00 -6.45
CA GLN A 122 -2.81 -9.52 -6.86
C GLN A 122 -3.20 -8.25 -6.12
N ASP A 123 -3.00 -8.22 -4.80
CA ASP A 123 -3.32 -7.08 -3.94
C ASP A 123 -2.44 -5.86 -4.26
N ALA A 124 -1.16 -6.07 -4.59
CA ALA A 124 -0.27 -5.01 -5.05
C ALA A 124 -0.74 -4.44 -6.39
N ALA A 125 -1.14 -5.30 -7.33
CA ALA A 125 -1.61 -4.87 -8.65
C ALA A 125 -2.87 -3.99 -8.56
N LEU A 126 -3.81 -4.33 -7.67
CA LEU A 126 -5.01 -3.51 -7.42
C LEU A 126 -4.65 -2.11 -6.89
N ARG A 127 -3.71 -2.04 -5.95
CA ARG A 127 -3.24 -0.77 -5.35
C ARG A 127 -2.47 0.08 -6.33
N GLN A 128 -1.62 -0.55 -7.15
CA GLN A 128 -0.93 0.10 -8.25
C GLN A 128 -1.93 0.69 -9.25
N ALA A 129 -2.92 -0.09 -9.68
CA ALA A 129 -3.94 0.39 -10.63
C ALA A 129 -4.75 1.57 -10.07
N ARG A 130 -5.15 1.51 -8.80
CA ARG A 130 -5.89 2.59 -8.12
C ARG A 130 -5.09 3.88 -8.08
N LEU A 131 -3.81 3.81 -7.70
CA LEU A 131 -2.94 4.99 -7.64
C LEU A 131 -2.62 5.52 -9.05
N ALA A 132 -2.37 4.64 -10.02
CA ALA A 132 -2.12 5.00 -11.41
C ALA A 132 -3.31 5.76 -12.02
N ALA A 133 -4.55 5.34 -11.75
CA ALA A 133 -5.73 6.06 -12.24
C ALA A 133 -5.78 7.52 -11.75
N ALA A 134 -5.55 7.76 -10.46
CA ALA A 134 -5.55 9.11 -9.90
C ALA A 134 -4.42 9.99 -10.47
N LEU A 135 -3.23 9.41 -10.68
CA LEU A 135 -2.10 10.09 -11.30
C LEU A 135 -2.38 10.40 -12.78
N ALA A 136 -2.99 9.47 -13.51
CA ALA A 136 -3.36 9.67 -14.91
C ALA A 136 -4.40 10.81 -15.04
N ASP A 137 -5.39 10.87 -14.15
CA ASP A 137 -6.37 11.95 -14.11
C ASP A 137 -5.71 13.33 -13.92
N LEU A 138 -4.73 13.44 -13.00
CA LEU A 138 -3.98 14.68 -12.81
C LEU A 138 -3.14 15.03 -14.04
N ALA A 139 -2.47 14.05 -14.65
CA ALA A 139 -1.69 14.26 -15.87
C ALA A 139 -2.58 14.75 -17.03
N HIS A 140 -3.77 14.19 -17.20
CA HIS A 140 -4.75 14.65 -18.19
C HIS A 140 -5.19 16.10 -17.94
N ARG A 141 -5.53 16.47 -16.69
CA ARG A 141 -5.88 17.87 -16.35
C ARG A 141 -4.73 18.83 -16.62
N SER A 142 -3.49 18.34 -16.55
CA SER A 142 -2.27 19.09 -16.84
C SER A 142 -1.96 19.21 -18.34
N GLY A 143 -2.81 18.64 -19.20
CA GLY A 143 -2.68 18.70 -20.66
C GLY A 143 -1.78 17.62 -21.27
N VAL A 144 -1.45 16.56 -20.53
CA VAL A 144 -0.69 15.41 -21.04
C VAL A 144 -1.62 14.53 -21.88
N ALA A 145 -1.14 14.08 -23.05
CA ALA A 145 -1.91 13.19 -23.92
C ALA A 145 -2.22 11.85 -23.23
N ALA A 146 -3.40 11.29 -23.51
CA ALA A 146 -3.95 10.17 -22.73
C ALA A 146 -3.02 8.96 -22.59
N LEU A 147 -2.48 8.45 -23.70
CA LEU A 147 -1.56 7.33 -23.67
C LEU A 147 -0.30 7.63 -22.83
N THR A 148 0.25 8.84 -22.96
CA THR A 148 1.43 9.26 -22.19
C THR A 148 1.09 9.40 -20.71
N ALA A 149 -0.09 9.94 -20.38
CA ALA A 149 -0.58 10.06 -19.01
C ALA A 149 -0.70 8.68 -18.36
N ASP A 150 -1.32 7.72 -19.04
CA ASP A 150 -1.51 6.35 -18.54
C ASP A 150 -0.17 5.65 -18.27
N ILE A 151 0.78 5.75 -19.21
CA ILE A 151 2.11 5.14 -19.07
C ILE A 151 2.90 5.75 -17.91
N VAL A 152 2.98 7.09 -17.87
CA VAL A 152 3.75 7.78 -16.83
C VAL A 152 3.13 7.53 -15.46
N ALA A 153 1.80 7.60 -15.35
CA ALA A 153 1.08 7.35 -14.11
C ALA A 153 1.27 5.91 -13.60
N ALA A 154 1.15 4.91 -14.47
CA ALA A 154 1.42 3.52 -14.13
C ALA A 154 2.87 3.32 -13.65
N THR A 155 3.83 4.01 -14.28
CA THR A 155 5.25 3.96 -13.92
C THR A 155 5.51 4.52 -12.52
N TRP A 156 4.93 5.68 -12.19
CA TRP A 156 5.04 6.26 -10.84
C TRP A 156 4.36 5.40 -9.77
N ALA A 157 3.17 4.87 -10.06
CA ALA A 157 2.50 3.97 -9.14
C ALA A 157 3.32 2.69 -8.90
N ALA A 158 3.87 2.10 -9.97
CA ALA A 158 4.73 0.92 -9.87
C ALA A 158 6.00 1.20 -9.04
N ALA A 159 6.59 2.40 -9.17
CA ALA A 159 7.75 2.80 -8.36
C ALA A 159 7.44 2.79 -6.86
N VAL A 160 6.25 3.24 -6.44
CA VAL A 160 5.81 3.18 -5.03
C VAL A 160 5.73 1.73 -4.53
N LEU A 161 5.02 0.86 -5.25
CA LEU A 161 4.83 -0.53 -4.82
C LEU A 161 6.14 -1.33 -4.84
N ALA A 162 6.98 -1.09 -5.85
CA ALA A 162 8.31 -1.70 -5.93
C ALA A 162 9.23 -1.23 -4.80
N ALA A 163 9.15 0.04 -4.39
CA ALA A 163 9.93 0.56 -3.27
C ALA A 163 9.56 -0.10 -1.94
N VAL A 164 8.25 -0.27 -1.68
CA VAL A 164 7.76 -0.96 -0.47
C VAL A 164 8.26 -2.41 -0.44
N ARG A 165 8.10 -3.15 -1.54
CA ARG A 165 8.57 -4.54 -1.65
C ARG A 165 10.09 -4.65 -1.46
N ALA A 166 10.87 -3.85 -2.19
CA ALA A 166 12.33 -3.88 -2.12
C ALA A 166 12.87 -3.49 -0.73
N TRP A 167 12.18 -2.57 -0.04
CA TRP A 167 12.51 -2.23 1.34
C TRP A 167 12.21 -3.38 2.31
N ALA A 168 11.05 -4.04 2.17
CA ALA A 168 10.69 -5.18 3.00
C ALA A 168 11.67 -6.34 2.83
N GLU A 169 11.91 -6.77 1.58
CA GLU A 169 12.82 -7.87 1.22
C GLU A 169 14.29 -7.57 1.56
N GLY A 170 14.71 -6.30 1.50
CA GLY A 170 16.03 -5.84 1.90
C GLY A 170 16.25 -5.81 3.43
N GLY A 171 15.22 -6.14 4.20
CA GLY A 171 15.16 -6.02 5.65
C GLY A 171 14.70 -4.62 6.05
N ALA A 172 13.42 -4.49 6.38
CA ALA A 172 12.71 -3.23 6.70
C ALA A 172 13.35 -2.34 7.79
N GLY A 173 14.35 -2.81 8.53
CA GLY A 173 15.17 -2.00 9.44
C GLY A 173 16.42 -1.36 8.81
N ARG A 174 16.67 -1.59 7.51
CA ARG A 174 17.84 -1.09 6.77
C ARG A 174 17.40 -0.07 5.72
N GLY A 175 17.39 1.20 6.11
CA GLY A 175 16.96 2.32 5.26
C GLY A 175 15.44 2.52 5.29
N SER A 176 14.95 3.39 4.42
CA SER A 176 13.52 3.74 4.34
C SER A 176 12.88 3.35 3.01
N VAL A 177 11.56 3.26 2.97
CA VAL A 177 10.81 3.15 1.69
C VAL A 177 11.07 4.38 0.81
N GLY A 178 11.22 5.57 1.41
CA GLY A 178 11.57 6.80 0.71
C GLY A 178 12.88 6.70 -0.06
N ASP A 179 13.92 6.11 0.51
CA ASP A 179 15.20 5.88 -0.18
C ASP A 179 15.01 4.96 -1.39
N ARG A 180 14.27 3.86 -1.22
CA ARG A 180 13.97 2.92 -2.32
C ARG A 180 13.12 3.54 -3.40
N PHE A 181 12.20 4.42 -3.03
CA PHE A 181 11.37 5.16 -3.97
C PHE A 181 12.21 6.16 -4.78
N ALA A 182 13.10 6.91 -4.12
CA ALA A 182 14.02 7.80 -4.80
C ALA A 182 14.92 7.04 -5.81
N ASP A 183 15.43 5.87 -5.42
CA ASP A 183 16.20 4.99 -6.31
C ASP A 183 15.36 4.54 -7.52
N ALA A 184 14.12 4.10 -7.29
CA ALA A 184 13.20 3.66 -8.35
C ALA A 184 12.89 4.79 -9.34
N VAL A 185 12.62 6.00 -8.85
CA VAL A 185 12.35 7.19 -9.67
C VAL A 185 13.58 7.56 -10.51
N GLN A 186 14.78 7.53 -9.93
CA GLN A 186 16.00 7.78 -10.70
C GLN A 186 16.31 6.67 -11.70
N ALA A 187 15.90 5.43 -11.45
CA ALA A 187 16.09 4.31 -12.36
C ALA A 187 15.23 4.49 -13.63
N ILE A 188 13.98 4.95 -13.49
CA ILE A 188 13.07 5.23 -14.60
C ILE A 188 13.73 6.18 -15.63
N GLY A 189 14.40 7.24 -15.16
CA GLY A 189 15.08 8.20 -16.04
C GLY A 189 16.40 7.71 -16.67
N ARG A 190 16.95 6.58 -16.19
CA ARG A 190 18.26 6.03 -16.62
C ARG A 190 18.14 4.73 -17.41
N MET A 191 16.92 4.25 -17.68
CA MET A 191 16.74 2.98 -18.38
C MET A 191 17.30 3.05 -19.81
N PRO A 192 18.18 2.10 -20.20
CA PRO A 192 18.80 2.11 -21.53
C PRO A 192 17.79 1.95 -22.68
N TRP A 193 16.59 1.47 -22.36
CA TRP A 193 15.46 1.28 -23.27
C TRP A 193 14.75 2.59 -23.64
N VAL A 194 15.02 3.70 -22.91
CA VAL A 194 14.46 5.04 -23.16
C VAL A 194 15.38 5.86 -24.08
N SER A 195 16.63 5.45 -24.24
CA SER A 195 17.53 5.97 -25.28
C SER A 195 17.28 5.22 -26.58
N THR A 196 16.31 5.67 -27.38
CA THR A 196 16.35 5.38 -28.82
C THR A 196 17.62 6.04 -29.37
N HIS A 197 18.64 5.23 -29.60
CA HIS A 197 19.68 5.57 -30.56
C HIS A 197 19.02 5.64 -31.94
N GLU A 198 18.60 6.84 -32.33
CA GLU A 198 18.49 7.25 -33.74
C GLU A 198 19.67 8.15 -34.10
#